data_AF-A0A951SVY2-F1
#
_entry.id   AF-A0A951SVY2-F1
#
_cell.length_a   1.000
_cell.length_b   1.000
_cell.length_c   1.000
_cell.angle_alpha   90.00
_cell.angle_beta   90.00
_cell.angle_gamma   90.00
#
_symmetry.space_group_name_H-M   'P 1'
#
loop_
_entity.id
_entity.type
_entity.pdbx_description
1 polymer ?
#
loop_
_entity_poly.entity_id
_entity_poly.type
_entity_poly.pdbx_seq_one_letter_code
_entity_poly.pdbx_strand_id
1 'polypeptide(L)'
;MASIFTKIINRELPAYIVAEDNHHLAFLDVKPVKRGHLLVIPKTEIDYIFNMSDEAYTKLNLFAKKVAQAMSQAISCKRIGTAVVGLEVPHVHIHLIPLDNLSDLDFTKERLNLAPKEFESIRDQIISKL
;
A
#
# COMPACT_ATOMS: atom_id res chain seq x y z
N MET A 1 -7.21 17.41 11.29
CA MET A 1 -5.74 17.38 11.47
C MET A 1 -5.20 16.50 10.36
N ALA A 2 -4.19 16.93 9.61
CA ALA A 2 -3.74 16.19 8.43
C ALA A 2 -3.24 14.78 8.82
N SER A 3 -3.75 13.75 8.15
CA SER A 3 -3.32 12.36 8.36
C SER A 3 -1.80 12.19 8.13
N ILE A 4 -1.21 11.12 8.67
CA ILE A 4 0.19 10.78 8.41
C ILE A 4 0.46 10.60 6.90
N PHE A 5 -0.54 10.12 6.15
CA PHE A 5 -0.45 9.98 4.69
C PHE A 5 -0.42 11.33 3.99
N THR A 6 -1.15 12.33 4.45
CA THR A 6 -1.08 13.71 3.91
C THR A 6 0.35 14.25 4.03
N LYS A 7 1.04 13.97 5.14
CA LYS A 7 2.46 14.35 5.30
C LYS A 7 3.39 13.61 4.33
N ILE A 8 3.13 12.33 4.05
CA ILE A 8 3.88 11.55 3.04
C ILE A 8 3.63 12.12 1.64
N ILE A 9 2.38 12.44 1.30
CA ILE A 9 1.98 13.06 0.02
C ILE A 9 2.74 14.38 -0.18
N ASN A 10 2.82 15.21 0.87
CA ASN A 10 3.52 16.49 0.86
C ASN A 10 5.07 16.37 0.96
N ARG A 11 5.62 15.16 1.03
CA ARG A 11 7.06 14.89 1.22
C ARG A 11 7.63 15.44 2.54
N GLU A 12 6.77 15.67 3.53
CA GLU A 12 7.16 16.05 4.90
C GLU A 12 7.68 14.84 5.70
N LEU A 13 7.23 13.63 5.35
CA LEU A 13 7.72 12.37 5.90
C LEU A 13 8.29 11.47 4.81
N PRO A 14 9.41 10.76 5.08
CA PRO A 14 9.95 9.80 4.14
C PRO A 14 9.03 8.58 4.00
N ALA A 15 8.98 8.01 2.80
CA ALA A 15 8.29 6.76 2.53
C ALA A 15 8.99 6.01 1.39
N TYR A 16 8.86 4.69 1.39
CA TYR A 16 9.35 3.83 0.31
C TYR A 16 8.31 3.78 -0.82
N ILE A 17 8.22 4.87 -1.57
CA ILE A 17 7.28 5.03 -2.68
C ILE A 17 7.65 4.09 -3.83
N VAL A 18 6.67 3.32 -4.32
CA VAL A 18 6.82 2.40 -5.45
C VAL A 18 6.14 2.94 -6.72
N ALA A 19 5.01 3.62 -6.60
CA ALA A 19 4.29 4.19 -7.73
C ALA A 19 3.59 5.48 -7.34
N GLU A 20 3.47 6.40 -8.29
CA GLU A 20 2.78 7.67 -8.11
C GLU A 20 2.17 8.12 -9.43
N ASP A 21 0.95 8.66 -9.37
CA ASP A 21 0.35 9.42 -10.47
C ASP A 21 -0.21 10.76 -9.94
N ASN A 22 -1.01 11.46 -10.73
CA ASN A 22 -1.59 12.76 -10.34
C ASN A 22 -2.57 12.66 -9.15
N HIS A 23 -3.16 11.50 -8.91
CA HIS A 23 -4.26 11.28 -7.97
C HIS A 23 -3.96 10.24 -6.89
N HIS A 24 -2.95 9.39 -7.05
CA HIS A 24 -2.69 8.25 -6.19
C HIS A 24 -1.21 8.12 -5.85
N LEU A 25 -0.94 7.43 -4.75
CA LEU A 25 0.39 7.09 -4.27
C LEU A 25 0.40 5.66 -3.75
N ALA A 26 1.45 4.89 -4.05
CA ALA A 26 1.69 3.59 -3.46
C ALA A 26 3.06 3.54 -2.81
N PHE A 27 3.14 3.02 -1.58
CA PHE A 27 4.38 2.92 -0.80
C PHE A 27 4.34 1.75 0.17
N LEU A 28 5.51 1.24 0.59
CA LEU A 28 5.60 0.14 1.55
C LEU A 28 5.10 0.57 2.93
N ASP A 29 4.35 -0.31 3.60
CA ASP A 29 3.98 -0.14 5.00
C ASP A 29 5.23 -0.36 5.88
N VAL A 30 5.53 0.61 6.74
CA VAL A 30 6.67 0.56 7.67
C VAL A 30 6.45 -0.40 8.85
N LYS A 31 5.21 -0.85 9.09
CA LYS A 31 4.84 -1.91 10.04
C LYS A 31 4.16 -3.08 9.33
N PRO A 32 4.90 -3.76 8.42
CA PRO A 32 4.30 -4.73 7.51
C PRO A 32 3.86 -6.01 8.23
N VAL A 33 2.68 -6.56 7.88
CA VAL A 33 2.25 -7.90 8.32
C VAL A 33 2.98 -9.02 7.56
N LYS A 34 3.50 -8.69 6.38
CA LYS A 34 4.26 -9.59 5.50
C LYS A 34 5.28 -8.79 4.71
N ARG A 35 6.43 -9.38 4.41
CA ARG A 35 7.42 -8.80 3.50
C ARG A 35 6.74 -8.40 2.18
N GLY A 36 6.82 -7.14 1.79
CA GLY A 36 6.15 -6.63 0.59
C GLY A 36 4.80 -5.93 0.83
N HIS A 37 4.28 -5.95 2.05
CA HIS A 37 3.05 -5.23 2.39
C HIS A 37 3.18 -3.74 2.03
N LEU A 38 2.26 -3.27 1.20
CA LEU A 38 2.23 -1.91 0.71
C LEU A 38 0.82 -1.33 0.78
N LEU A 39 0.75 0.00 0.82
CA LEU A 39 -0.46 0.77 0.88
C LEU A 39 -0.65 1.53 -0.41
N VAL A 40 -1.89 1.55 -0.91
CA VAL A 40 -2.31 2.34 -2.07
C VAL A 40 -3.34 3.35 -1.61
N ILE A 41 -3.06 4.65 -1.78
CA ILE A 41 -3.88 5.75 -1.26
C ILE A 41 -4.26 6.72 -2.38
N PRO A 42 -5.42 7.39 -2.28
CA PRO A 42 -5.65 8.63 -3.01
C PRO A 42 -4.80 9.76 -2.42
N LYS A 43 -4.49 10.79 -3.21
CA LYS A 43 -3.87 12.03 -2.73
C LYS A 43 -4.87 12.95 -2.05
N THR A 44 -6.15 12.82 -2.38
CA THR A 44 -7.25 13.50 -1.69
C THR A 44 -7.56 12.79 -0.39
N GLU A 45 -7.46 13.51 0.72
CA GLU A 45 -7.77 12.99 2.06
C GLU A 45 -9.27 12.75 2.20
N ILE A 46 -9.66 11.48 2.09
CA ILE A 46 -11.00 10.95 2.33
C ILE A 46 -10.85 9.88 3.39
N ASP A 47 -11.65 9.90 4.45
CA ASP A 47 -11.50 8.98 5.58
C ASP A 47 -11.84 7.52 5.21
N TYR A 48 -13.03 7.33 4.64
CA TYR A 48 -13.60 6.00 4.39
C TYR A 48 -13.83 5.72 2.90
N ILE A 49 -13.52 4.50 2.46
CA ILE A 49 -13.49 4.14 1.04
C ILE A 49 -14.85 4.26 0.35
N PHE A 50 -15.94 3.99 1.08
CA PHE A 50 -17.30 4.09 0.54
C PHE A 50 -17.87 5.51 0.58
N ASN A 51 -17.09 6.50 1.04
CA ASN A 51 -17.42 7.92 0.90
C ASN A 51 -16.82 8.52 -0.38
N MET A 52 -16.03 7.76 -1.14
CA MET A 52 -15.49 8.20 -2.42
C MET A 52 -16.58 8.24 -3.49
N SER A 53 -16.40 9.08 -4.52
CA SER A 53 -17.21 8.96 -5.73
C SER A 53 -16.87 7.67 -6.48
N ASP A 54 -17.83 7.14 -7.26
CA ASP A 54 -17.62 5.93 -8.07
C ASP A 54 -16.40 6.06 -9.01
N GLU A 55 -16.18 7.25 -9.56
CA GLU A 55 -15.03 7.53 -10.42
C GLU A 55 -13.71 7.42 -9.63
N ALA A 56 -13.62 8.07 -8.47
CA ALA A 56 -12.40 8.05 -7.65
C ALA A 56 -12.14 6.65 -7.09
N TYR A 57 -13.18 5.95 -6.64
CA TYR A 57 -13.11 4.57 -6.18
C TYR A 57 -12.59 3.64 -7.28
N THR A 58 -13.12 3.76 -8.50
CA THR A 58 -12.71 2.95 -9.64
C THR A 58 -11.26 3.21 -10.01
N LYS A 59 -10.85 4.49 -10.10
CA LYS A 59 -9.47 4.87 -10.42
C LYS A 59 -8.47 4.36 -9.38
N LEU A 60 -8.81 4.43 -8.09
CA LEU A 60 -7.99 3.89 -7.01
C LEU A 60 -7.80 2.38 -7.15
N ASN A 61 -8.86 1.63 -7.44
CA ASN A 61 -8.78 0.17 -7.63
C ASN A 61 -7.98 -0.21 -8.89
N LEU A 62 -8.09 0.55 -9.98
CA LEU A 62 -7.30 0.34 -11.19
C LEU A 62 -5.80 0.60 -10.93
N PHE A 63 -5.48 1.66 -10.19
CA PHE A 63 -4.12 1.94 -9.77
C PHE A 63 -3.58 0.85 -8.84
N ALA A 64 -4.37 0.40 -7.86
CA ALA A 64 -4.01 -0.73 -6.98
C ALA A 64 -3.79 -2.03 -7.78
N LYS A 65 -4.63 -2.33 -8.78
CA LYS A 65 -4.46 -3.47 -9.68
C LYS A 65 -3.11 -3.41 -10.42
N LYS A 66 -2.75 -2.24 -10.97
CA LYS A 66 -1.45 -2.06 -11.65
C LYS A 66 -0.29 -2.38 -10.69
N VAL A 67 -0.32 -1.82 -9.48
CA VAL A 67 0.72 -2.04 -8.47
C VAL A 67 0.78 -3.51 -8.02
N ALA A 68 -0.37 -4.15 -7.82
CA ALA A 68 -0.45 -5.57 -7.46
C ALA A 68 0.16 -6.48 -8.54
N GLN A 69 -0.03 -6.16 -9.83
CA GLN A 69 0.56 -6.92 -10.94
C GLN A 69 2.09 -6.81 -10.94
N ALA A 70 2.65 -5.61 -10.73
CA ALA A 70 4.09 -5.42 -10.60
C ALA A 70 4.65 -6.17 -9.36
N MET A 71 3.97 -6.03 -8.23
CA MET A 71 4.32 -6.70 -6.97
C MET A 71 4.34 -8.22 -7.09
N SER A 72 3.37 -8.82 -7.80
CA SER A 72 3.32 -10.27 -8.02
C SER A 72 4.49 -10.82 -8.86
N GLN A 73 5.11 -9.98 -9.68
CA GLN A 73 6.30 -10.32 -10.47
C GLN A 73 7.61 -10.09 -9.70
N ALA A 74 7.58 -9.19 -8.73
CA ALA A 74 8.73 -8.82 -7.91
C ALA A 74 8.90 -9.74 -6.68
N ILE A 75 7.79 -10.20 -6.10
CA ILE A 75 7.76 -10.95 -4.85
C ILE A 75 7.11 -12.31 -5.08
N SER A 76 7.88 -13.36 -4.81
CA SER A 76 7.37 -14.74 -4.85
C SER A 76 6.25 -14.92 -3.82
N CYS A 77 5.03 -15.17 -4.31
CA CYS A 77 3.85 -15.49 -3.53
C CYS A 77 2.81 -16.20 -4.41
N LYS A 78 1.79 -16.81 -3.81
CA LYS A 78 0.70 -17.44 -4.59
C LYS A 78 -0.26 -16.42 -5.17
N ARG A 79 -0.58 -15.37 -4.41
CA ARG A 79 -1.53 -14.30 -4.75
C ARG A 79 -1.17 -13.00 -4.05
N ILE A 80 -1.69 -11.89 -4.56
CA ILE A 80 -1.74 -10.62 -3.82
C ILE A 80 -3.15 -10.49 -3.23
N GLY A 81 -3.21 -10.37 -1.90
CA GLY A 81 -4.42 -10.06 -1.15
C GLY A 81 -4.70 -8.57 -1.14
N THR A 82 -5.98 -8.22 -1.15
CA THR A 82 -6.47 -6.86 -0.96
C THR A 82 -7.27 -6.77 0.34
N ALA A 83 -7.04 -5.73 1.13
CA ALA A 83 -7.86 -5.42 2.30
C ALA A 83 -8.03 -3.92 2.46
N VAL A 84 -9.19 -3.51 2.99
CA VAL A 84 -9.47 -2.13 3.39
C VAL A 84 -10.09 -2.20 4.77
N VAL A 85 -9.42 -1.60 5.75
CA VAL A 85 -9.83 -1.66 7.17
C VAL A 85 -10.17 -0.27 7.69
N GLY A 86 -9.25 0.69 7.56
CA GLY A 86 -9.50 2.11 7.88
C GLY A 86 -9.52 2.46 9.38
N LEU A 87 -9.23 1.52 10.28
CA LEU A 87 -9.29 1.76 11.73
C LEU A 87 -8.02 2.42 12.31
N GLU A 88 -6.87 2.31 11.65
CA GLU A 88 -5.59 2.84 12.15
C GLU A 88 -5.32 4.28 11.70
N VAL A 89 -5.54 4.57 10.41
CA VAL A 89 -5.32 5.89 9.81
C VAL A 89 -6.61 6.32 9.09
N PRO A 90 -7.20 7.49 9.46
CA PRO A 90 -8.46 7.97 8.89
C PRO A 90 -8.25 8.63 7.52
N HIS A 91 -7.75 7.83 6.58
CA HIS A 91 -7.52 8.18 5.18
C HIS A 91 -7.55 6.88 4.39
N VAL A 92 -8.38 6.78 3.35
CA VAL A 92 -8.50 5.62 2.46
C VAL A 92 -7.14 5.03 2.10
N HIS A 93 -6.98 3.74 2.36
CA HIS A 93 -5.82 2.98 1.93
C HIS A 93 -6.22 1.54 1.63
N ILE A 94 -5.81 1.05 0.46
CA ILE A 94 -5.90 -0.36 0.10
C ILE A 94 -4.58 -1.02 0.49
N HIS A 95 -4.66 -2.03 1.35
CA HIS A 95 -3.53 -2.91 1.65
C HIS A 95 -3.35 -3.89 0.48
N LEU A 96 -2.13 -4.00 -0.04
CA LEU A 96 -1.71 -5.08 -0.93
C LEU A 96 -0.67 -5.94 -0.20
N ILE A 97 -0.98 -7.22 -0.02
CA ILE A 97 -0.20 -8.14 0.83
C ILE A 97 0.09 -9.44 0.06
N PRO A 98 1.35 -9.91 -0.02
CA PRO A 98 1.63 -11.22 -0.61
C PRO A 98 1.04 -12.34 0.25
N LEU A 99 0.36 -13.29 -0.38
CA LEU A 99 -0.29 -14.42 0.30
C LEU A 99 0.31 -15.75 -0.13
N ASP A 100 0.67 -16.55 0.87
CA ASP A 100 0.95 -17.97 0.73
C ASP A 100 -0.10 -18.80 1.48
N ASN A 101 -0.65 -18.23 2.57
CA ASN A 101 -1.62 -18.82 3.49
C ASN A 101 -2.69 -17.79 3.89
N LEU A 102 -3.87 -18.24 4.32
CA LEU A 102 -4.95 -17.35 4.76
C LEU A 102 -4.52 -16.40 5.91
N SER A 103 -3.68 -16.90 6.82
CA SER A 103 -3.21 -16.13 7.97
C SER A 103 -2.24 -15.00 7.64
N ASP A 104 -1.82 -14.84 6.38
CA ASP A 104 -0.99 -13.70 5.96
C ASP A 104 -1.80 -12.37 5.95
N LEU A 105 -3.14 -12.44 5.95
CA LEU A 105 -4.07 -11.29 6.08
C LEU A 105 -4.56 -11.07 7.53
N ASP A 106 -3.74 -11.43 8.51
CA ASP A 106 -4.08 -11.25 9.92
C ASP A 106 -3.35 -10.03 10.51
N PHE A 107 -4.09 -8.94 10.67
CA PHE A 107 -3.57 -7.68 11.21
C PHE A 107 -3.34 -7.69 12.73
N THR A 108 -3.79 -8.75 13.43
CA THR A 108 -3.58 -8.94 14.88
C THR A 108 -2.22 -9.51 15.22
N LYS A 109 -1.52 -10.08 14.23
CA LYS A 109 -0.16 -10.62 14.39
C LYS A 109 0.85 -9.52 14.63
N GLU A 110 1.96 -9.92 15.25
CA GLU A 110 3.14 -9.08 15.40
C GLU A 110 3.63 -8.61 14.02
N ARG A 111 3.91 -7.32 13.92
CA ARG A 111 4.39 -6.70 12.68
C ARG A 111 5.88 -6.99 12.52
N LEU A 112 6.31 -7.21 11.29
CA LEU A 112 7.71 -7.46 10.99
C LEU A 112 8.52 -6.17 11.21
N ASN A 113 9.75 -6.33 11.70
CA ASN A 113 10.73 -5.26 11.79
C ASN A 113 11.82 -5.50 10.74
N LEU A 114 11.70 -4.84 9.59
CA LEU A 114 12.63 -4.99 8.48
C LEU A 114 13.72 -3.92 8.53
N ALA A 115 14.93 -4.27 8.09
CA ALA A 115 16.00 -3.27 7.98
C ALA A 115 15.72 -2.29 6.81
N PRO A 116 16.18 -1.02 6.88
CA PRO A 116 15.99 -0.05 5.80
C PRO A 116 16.40 -0.54 4.41
N LYS A 117 17.53 -1.27 4.33
CA LYS A 117 18.04 -1.85 3.09
C LYS A 117 17.08 -2.89 2.48
N GLU A 118 16.30 -3.58 3.31
CA GLU A 118 15.31 -4.53 2.82
C GLU A 118 14.12 -3.81 2.20
N PHE A 119 13.65 -2.71 2.79
CA PHE A 119 12.62 -1.88 2.19
C PHE A 119 13.07 -1.29 0.85
N GLU A 120 14.29 -0.79 0.76
CA GLU A 120 14.87 -0.29 -0.50
C GLU A 120 14.92 -1.38 -1.57
N SER A 121 15.42 -2.58 -1.21
CA SER A 121 15.47 -3.71 -2.13
C SER A 121 14.09 -4.14 -2.62
N ILE A 122 13.09 -4.20 -1.73
CA ILE A 122 11.70 -4.55 -2.11
C ILE A 122 11.13 -3.47 -3.04
N ARG A 123 11.29 -2.19 -2.68
CA ARG A 123 10.83 -1.05 -3.48
C ARG A 123 11.40 -1.14 -4.89
N ASP A 124 12.70 -1.31 -5.02
CA ASP A 124 13.39 -1.31 -6.32
C ASP A 124 12.98 -2.51 -7.18
N GLN A 125 12.78 -3.69 -6.56
CA GLN A 125 12.24 -4.86 -7.25
C GLN A 125 10.84 -4.58 -7.82
N ILE A 126 9.94 -3.96 -7.05
CA ILE A 126 8.59 -3.62 -7.52
C ILE A 126 8.64 -2.56 -8.63
N ILE A 127 9.46 -1.51 -8.46
CA ILE A 127 9.63 -0.45 -9.46
C ILE A 127 10.08 -1.02 -10.80
N SER A 128 10.97 -2.02 -10.80
CA SER A 128 11.44 -2.66 -12.04
C SER A 128 10.35 -3.41 -12.83
N LYS A 129 9.14 -3.55 -12.29
CA LYS A 129 8.01 -4.29 -12.88
C LYS A 129 6.79 -3.41 -13.21
N LEU A 130 6.89 -2.09 -13.04
CA LEU A 130 5.78 -1.12 -13.21
C LEU A 130 5.61 -0.53 -14.61
#